data_AF-K5VVI6-F1
#
_entry.id   AF-K5VVI6-F1
#
_cell.length_a   1.000
_cell.length_b   1.000
_cell.length_c   1.000
_cell.angle_alpha   90.00
_cell.angle_beta   90.00
_cell.angle_gamma   90.00
#
_symmetry.space_group_name_H-M   'P 1'
#
loop_
_entity.id
_entity.type
_entity.pdbx_description
1 polymer ?
#
loop_
_entity_poly.entity_id
_entity_poly.type
_entity_poly.pdbx_seq_one_letter_code
_entity_poly.pdbx_strand_id
1 'polypeptide(L)'
;MWTAEWWEKIQECIPAGRVVALVILASDKTQLSVFSGDKNAWPVYLSIGNISKKLRRSPSSHAMILIGYLPVSKLECFSKNNCSISGYQLFHDAMRSLLQPLIEVGLNRVKMTCADGLVQHIHPILAAYIADHPKQCLVTCVKENFCPKCHIGPGEHG
;
A
#
# COMPACT_ATOMS: atom_id res chain seq x y z
N MET A 1 7.05 -13.80 10.12
CA MET A 1 6.77 -12.57 10.90
C MET A 1 5.30 -12.58 11.30
N TRP A 2 4.99 -12.91 12.55
CA TRP A 2 3.63 -12.78 13.06
C TRP A 2 3.40 -11.29 13.33
N THR A 3 2.63 -10.63 12.48
CA THR A 3 2.41 -9.17 12.48
C THR A 3 1.74 -8.63 13.75
N ALA A 4 1.31 -9.50 14.66
CA ALA A 4 0.69 -9.12 15.92
C ALA A 4 1.67 -8.48 16.91
N GLU A 5 2.91 -8.99 17.03
CA GLU A 5 3.89 -8.45 17.97
C GLU A 5 4.27 -7.00 17.64
N TRP A 6 4.43 -6.69 16.36
CA TRP A 6 4.70 -5.32 15.93
C TRP A 6 3.52 -4.40 16.22
N TRP A 7 2.29 -4.85 15.97
CA TRP A 7 1.10 -4.08 16.25
C TRP A 7 0.95 -3.76 17.74
N GLU A 8 1.18 -4.75 18.60
CA GLU A 8 1.16 -4.60 20.06
C GLU A 8 2.19 -3.57 20.52
N LYS A 9 3.44 -3.67 20.05
CA LYS A 9 4.49 -2.68 20.34
C LYS A 9 4.11 -1.26 19.92
N ILE A 10 3.51 -1.08 18.76
CA ILE A 10 3.08 0.25 18.30
C ILE A 10 1.90 0.76 19.14
N GLN A 11 1.00 -0.12 19.55
CA GLN A 11 -0.13 0.20 20.41
C GLN A 11 0.31 0.62 21.82
N GLU A 12 1.39 0.03 22.35
CA GLU A 12 2.01 0.45 23.62
C GLU A 12 2.67 1.83 23.52
N CYS A 13 3.12 2.22 22.33
CA CYS A 13 3.77 3.52 22.10
C CYS A 13 2.79 4.70 22.01
N ILE A 14 1.48 4.45 21.92
CA ILE A 14 0.46 5.52 21.85
C ILE A 14 -0.25 5.72 23.20
N PRO A 15 -0.69 6.94 23.53
CA PRO A 15 -1.37 7.21 24.80
C PRO A 15 -2.61 6.35 25.03
N ALA A 16 -2.88 6.03 26.30
CA ALA A 16 -4.07 5.29 26.71
C ALA A 16 -5.36 5.91 26.16
N GLY A 17 -6.33 5.05 25.80
CA GLY A 17 -7.60 5.47 25.21
C GLY A 17 -7.55 5.78 23.70
N ARG A 18 -6.46 5.39 23.02
CA ARG A 18 -6.32 5.48 21.56
C ARG A 18 -6.08 4.12 20.94
N VAL A 19 -6.42 3.97 19.67
CA VAL A 19 -6.31 2.69 18.94
C VAL A 19 -5.53 2.85 17.65
N VAL A 20 -4.67 1.89 17.37
CA VAL A 20 -4.00 1.77 16.07
C VAL A 20 -4.92 1.06 15.08
N ALA A 21 -5.13 1.67 13.92
CA ALA A 21 -5.71 1.01 12.76
C ALA A 21 -4.60 0.62 11.77
N LEU A 22 -4.40 -0.67 11.57
CA LEU A 22 -3.35 -1.17 10.68
C LEU A 22 -3.79 -1.05 9.22
N VAL A 23 -3.24 -0.11 8.47
CA VAL A 23 -3.57 0.05 7.05
C VAL A 23 -2.77 -0.95 6.22
N ILE A 24 -3.47 -1.68 5.36
CA ILE A 24 -2.90 -2.61 4.40
C ILE A 24 -3.22 -2.08 3.01
N LEU A 25 -2.20 -1.78 2.23
CA LEU A 25 -2.35 -1.39 0.83
C LEU A 25 -2.15 -2.61 -0.07
N ALA A 26 -2.82 -2.61 -1.21
CA ALA A 26 -2.55 -3.53 -2.30
C ALA A 26 -2.66 -2.78 -3.62
N SER A 27 -1.81 -3.09 -4.59
CA SER A 27 -1.99 -2.59 -5.94
C SER A 27 -1.75 -3.69 -6.95
N ASP A 28 -2.61 -3.72 -7.96
CA ASP A 28 -2.42 -4.61 -9.09
C ASP A 28 -2.65 -3.85 -10.38
N LYS A 29 -1.75 -4.03 -11.35
CA LYS A 29 -1.87 -3.36 -12.64
C LYS A 29 -2.84 -4.19 -13.46
N THR A 30 -3.99 -3.63 -13.78
CA THR A 30 -5.06 -4.32 -14.48
C THR A 30 -5.23 -3.74 -15.88
N GLN A 31 -5.27 -4.61 -16.88
CA GLN A 31 -5.57 -4.21 -18.26
C GLN A 31 -7.08 -3.99 -18.38
N LEU A 32 -7.52 -2.76 -18.71
CA LEU A 32 -8.94 -2.41 -18.78
C LEU A 32 -9.57 -2.79 -20.12
N SER A 33 -8.81 -2.76 -21.22
CA SER A 33 -9.28 -3.19 -22.54
C SER A 33 -8.12 -3.75 -23.38
N VAL A 34 -8.39 -4.83 -24.12
CA VAL A 34 -7.43 -5.45 -25.06
C VAL A 34 -7.68 -4.98 -26.51
N PHE A 35 -8.90 -4.54 -26.82
CA PHE A 35 -9.34 -4.28 -28.21
C PHE A 35 -9.47 -2.80 -28.59
N SER A 36 -9.49 -1.87 -27.62
CA SER A 36 -9.64 -0.43 -27.87
C SER A 36 -8.67 0.38 -27.01
N GLY A 37 -7.43 0.51 -27.50
CA GLY A 37 -6.47 1.54 -27.06
C GLY A 37 -5.55 1.19 -25.90
N ASP A 38 -5.29 -0.09 -25.61
CA ASP A 38 -4.32 -0.57 -24.59
C ASP A 38 -4.36 0.21 -23.27
N LYS A 39 -5.58 0.47 -22.78
CA LYS A 39 -5.77 1.23 -21.55
C LYS A 39 -5.47 0.34 -20.36
N ASN A 40 -4.41 0.68 -19.64
CA ASN A 40 -4.05 0.05 -18.38
C ASN A 40 -4.49 0.95 -17.23
N ALA A 41 -5.06 0.36 -16.20
CA ALA A 41 -5.27 1.03 -14.93
C ALA A 41 -4.37 0.41 -13.87
N TRP A 42 -4.06 1.21 -12.86
CA TRP A 42 -3.33 0.74 -11.70
C TRP A 42 -4.09 1.13 -10.44
N PRO A 43 -5.13 0.37 -10.07
CA PRO A 43 -5.86 0.58 -8.85
C PRO A 43 -4.99 0.40 -7.60
N VAL A 44 -5.26 1.22 -6.59
CA VAL A 44 -4.74 1.09 -5.23
C VAL A 44 -5.91 0.77 -4.31
N TYR A 45 -5.82 -0.37 -3.65
CA TYR A 45 -6.79 -0.85 -2.68
C TYR A 45 -6.28 -0.64 -1.26
N LEU A 46 -7.21 -0.41 -0.34
CA LEU A 46 -6.96 -0.27 1.08
C LEU A 46 -7.82 -1.27 1.86
N SER A 47 -7.21 -1.91 2.86
CA SER A 47 -7.87 -2.71 3.88
C SER A 47 -7.32 -2.33 5.25
N ILE A 48 -7.95 -2.84 6.30
CA ILE A 48 -7.46 -2.70 7.68
C ILE A 48 -7.15 -4.07 8.30
N GLY A 49 -6.04 -4.15 9.02
CA GLY A 49 -5.57 -5.35 9.72
C GLY A 49 -6.41 -5.70 10.94
N ASN A 50 -7.20 -4.75 11.45
CA ASN A 50 -8.15 -4.95 12.56
C ASN A 50 -9.32 -5.86 12.16
N ILE A 51 -9.54 -6.09 10.85
CA ILE A 51 -10.50 -7.09 10.35
C ILE A 51 -9.82 -8.47 10.35
N SER A 52 -10.51 -9.46 10.91
CA SER A 52 -10.02 -10.84 10.95
C SER A 52 -9.63 -11.34 9.56
N LYS A 53 -8.55 -12.13 9.48
CA LYS A 53 -8.05 -12.68 8.21
C LYS A 53 -9.14 -13.44 7.43
N LYS A 54 -10.01 -14.17 8.14
CA LYS A 54 -11.12 -14.94 7.53
C LYS A 54 -12.12 -14.00 6.85
N LEU A 55 -12.55 -12.95 7.55
CA LEU A 55 -13.47 -11.96 6.98
C LEU A 55 -12.81 -11.25 5.80
N ARG A 56 -11.58 -10.74 5.98
CA ARG A 56 -10.86 -9.99 4.94
C ARG A 56 -10.63 -10.76 3.64
N ARG A 57 -10.52 -12.09 3.71
CA ARG A 57 -10.37 -12.97 2.53
C ARG A 57 -11.70 -13.41 1.92
N SER A 58 -12.83 -13.09 2.55
CA SER A 58 -14.15 -13.42 2.02
C SER A 58 -14.56 -12.39 0.96
N PRO A 59 -14.82 -12.79 -0.30
CA PRO A 59 -15.23 -11.85 -1.35
C PRO A 59 -16.50 -11.06 -1.01
N SER A 60 -17.42 -11.68 -0.27
CA SER A 60 -18.69 -11.07 0.16
C SER A 60 -18.56 -10.07 1.31
N SER A 61 -17.39 -9.96 1.95
CA SER A 61 -17.20 -9.08 3.11
C SER A 61 -16.92 -7.62 2.76
N HIS A 62 -16.56 -7.35 1.49
CA HIS A 62 -16.14 -6.03 1.03
C HIS A 62 -15.06 -5.37 1.92
N ALA A 63 -14.18 -6.17 2.52
CA ALA A 63 -13.13 -5.71 3.44
C ALA A 63 -11.93 -5.02 2.75
N MET A 64 -12.01 -4.77 1.45
CA MET A 64 -11.06 -3.99 0.66
C MET A 64 -11.83 -2.94 -0.14
N ILE A 65 -11.36 -1.70 -0.08
CA ILE A 65 -11.92 -0.58 -0.83
C ILE A 65 -10.90 -0.05 -1.83
N LEU A 66 -11.36 0.40 -3.00
CA LEU A 66 -10.53 1.11 -3.97
C LEU A 66 -10.39 2.57 -3.52
N ILE A 67 -9.16 3.06 -3.37
CA ILE A 67 -8.90 4.45 -2.92
C ILE A 67 -8.40 5.36 -4.05
N GLY A 68 -7.92 4.81 -5.16
CA GLY A 68 -7.48 5.61 -6.30
C GLY A 68 -6.87 4.79 -7.42
N TYR A 69 -6.60 5.46 -8.54
CA TYR A 69 -5.87 4.92 -9.68
C TYR A 69 -4.57 5.68 -9.86
N LEU A 70 -3.46 4.97 -10.01
CA LEU A 70 -2.17 5.58 -10.34
C LEU A 70 -2.10 5.88 -11.84
N PRO A 71 -1.41 6.98 -12.21
CA PRO A 71 -1.23 7.34 -13.61
C PRO A 71 -0.39 6.28 -14.33
N VAL A 72 -0.89 5.82 -15.48
CA VAL A 72 -0.13 4.97 -16.40
C VAL A 72 0.21 5.80 -17.63
N SER A 73 1.41 6.38 -17.65
CA SER A 73 1.90 7.19 -18.77
C SER A 73 3.01 6.47 -19.52
N LYS A 74 3.04 6.62 -20.84
CA LYS A 74 4.13 6.15 -21.70
C LYS A 74 5.39 7.01 -21.58
N LEU A 75 5.28 8.19 -20.94
CA LEU A 75 6.40 9.10 -20.65
C LEU A 75 7.23 9.41 -21.91
N GLU A 76 6.56 9.59 -23.06
CA GLU A 76 7.18 9.83 -24.37
C GLU A 76 7.96 11.15 -24.43
N CYS A 77 7.73 12.06 -23.48
CA CYS A 77 8.47 13.31 -23.30
C CYS A 77 9.89 13.13 -22.72
N PHE A 78 10.23 11.93 -22.23
CA PHE A 78 11.56 11.63 -21.70
C PHE A 78 12.40 10.81 -22.68
N SER A 79 13.73 11.00 -22.63
CA SER A 79 14.65 10.11 -23.35
C SER A 79 14.52 8.68 -22.84
N LYS A 80 14.80 7.68 -23.70
CA LYS A 80 14.69 6.25 -23.34
C LYS A 80 15.44 5.89 -22.05
N ASN A 81 16.58 6.52 -21.80
CA ASN A 81 17.39 6.27 -20.61
C ASN A 81 16.76 6.82 -19.31
N ASN A 82 15.96 7.90 -19.40
CA ASN A 82 15.34 8.53 -18.24
C ASN A 82 13.91 8.05 -17.99
N CYS A 83 13.25 7.49 -19.01
CA CYS A 83 11.85 7.08 -18.96
C CYS A 83 11.54 6.12 -17.80
N SER A 84 12.42 5.16 -17.50
CA SER A 84 12.24 4.21 -16.38
C SER A 84 12.28 4.90 -15.02
N ILE A 85 13.29 5.74 -14.79
CA ILE A 85 13.46 6.51 -13.54
C ILE A 85 12.29 7.47 -13.34
N SER A 86 11.89 8.19 -14.39
CA SER A 86 10.73 9.08 -14.35
C SER A 86 9.43 8.34 -14.08
N GLY A 87 9.29 7.09 -14.57
CA GLY A 87 8.17 6.22 -14.22
C GLY A 87 8.11 5.88 -12.73
N TYR A 88 9.27 5.63 -12.12
CA TYR A 88 9.36 5.35 -10.68
C TYR A 88 9.03 6.61 -9.87
N GLN A 89 9.57 7.76 -10.26
CA GLN A 89 9.26 9.06 -9.64
C GLN A 89 7.76 9.36 -9.70
N LEU A 90 7.15 9.22 -10.88
CA LEU A 90 5.71 9.41 -11.07
C LEU A 90 4.89 8.50 -10.16
N PHE A 91 5.28 7.23 -10.01
CA PHE A 91 4.64 6.31 -9.09
C PHE A 91 4.72 6.80 -7.65
N HIS A 92 5.91 7.18 -7.17
CA HIS A 92 6.11 7.63 -5.79
C HIS A 92 5.41 8.97 -5.50
N ASP A 93 5.40 9.90 -6.44
CA ASP A 93 4.71 11.18 -6.29
C ASP A 93 3.20 11.02 -6.30
N ALA A 94 2.67 10.13 -7.14
CA ALA A 94 1.25 9.77 -7.14
C ALA A 94 0.85 9.07 -5.83
N MET A 95 1.64 8.11 -5.35
CA MET A 95 1.41 7.44 -4.07
C MET A 95 1.50 8.41 -2.89
N ARG A 96 2.46 9.34 -2.88
CA ARG A 96 2.56 10.39 -1.86
C ARG A 96 1.32 11.26 -1.83
N SER A 97 0.88 11.71 -3.01
CA SER A 97 -0.32 12.54 -3.14
C SER A 97 -1.57 11.80 -2.66
N LEU A 98 -1.73 10.54 -3.06
CA LEU A 98 -2.86 9.69 -2.69
C LEU A 98 -2.92 9.40 -1.19
N LEU A 99 -1.77 9.15 -0.55
CA LEU A 99 -1.67 8.80 0.87
C LEU A 99 -1.50 10.00 1.80
N GLN A 100 -1.45 11.23 1.27
CA GLN A 100 -1.29 12.43 2.09
C GLN A 100 -2.32 12.55 3.22
N PRO A 101 -3.64 12.30 3.00
CA PRO A 101 -4.61 12.33 4.08
C PRO A 101 -4.31 11.29 5.15
N LEU A 102 -3.87 10.09 4.76
CA LEU A 102 -3.51 9.01 5.68
C LEU A 102 -2.32 9.39 6.56
N ILE A 103 -1.30 10.05 6.00
CA ILE A 103 -0.12 10.52 6.75
C ILE A 103 -0.55 11.53 7.81
N GLU A 104 -1.41 12.49 7.43
CA GLU A 104 -1.89 13.53 8.33
C GLU A 104 -2.66 12.95 9.52
N VAL A 105 -3.64 12.06 9.25
CA VAL A 105 -4.43 11.44 10.32
C VAL A 105 -3.64 10.40 11.11
N GLY A 106 -2.62 9.77 10.53
CA GLY A 106 -1.71 8.87 11.24
C GLY A 106 -0.95 9.58 12.35
N LEU A 107 -0.47 10.80 12.09
CA LEU A 107 0.22 11.63 13.07
C LEU A 107 -0.75 12.28 14.07
N ASN A 108 -1.84 12.85 13.56
CA ASN A 108 -2.74 13.68 14.36
C ASN A 108 -3.91 12.93 15.00
N ARG A 109 -4.10 11.64 14.71
CA ARG A 109 -5.31 10.85 14.99
C ARG A 109 -6.57 11.37 14.32
N VAL A 110 -7.56 10.49 14.17
CA VAL A 110 -8.90 10.81 13.68
C VAL A 110 -9.94 10.16 14.60
N LYS A 111 -11.07 10.84 14.84
CA LYS A 111 -12.20 10.23 15.55
C LYS A 111 -12.98 9.36 14.58
N MET A 112 -13.18 8.09 14.91
CA MET A 112 -13.96 7.17 14.09
C MET A 112 -14.86 6.30 14.98
N THR A 113 -16.03 5.95 14.47
CA THR A 113 -16.91 4.98 15.10
C THR A 113 -16.39 3.57 14.85
N CYS A 114 -16.10 2.85 15.93
CA CYS A 114 -15.67 1.46 15.89
C CYS A 114 -16.87 0.50 15.74
N ALA A 115 -16.58 -0.78 15.52
CA ALA A 115 -17.61 -1.81 15.30
C ALA A 115 -18.52 -2.05 16.52
N ASP A 116 -18.09 -1.64 17.70
CA ASP A 116 -18.84 -1.65 18.96
C ASP A 116 -19.75 -0.42 19.14
N GLY A 117 -19.74 0.51 18.18
CA GLY A 117 -20.50 1.76 18.23
C GLY A 117 -19.81 2.89 19.02
N LEU A 118 -18.65 2.63 19.63
CA LEU A 118 -17.90 3.65 20.37
C LEU A 118 -17.09 4.53 19.43
N VAL A 119 -17.00 5.81 19.75
CA VAL A 119 -16.12 6.75 19.04
C VAL A 119 -14.76 6.75 19.71
N GLN A 120 -13.73 6.37 18.95
CA GLN A 120 -12.36 6.28 19.45
C GLN A 120 -11.41 7.16 18.65
N HIS A 121 -10.32 7.58 19.29
CA HIS A 121 -9.21 8.24 18.62
C HIS A 121 -8.32 7.19 17.95
N ILE A 122 -8.36 7.14 16.62
CA ILE A 122 -7.64 6.17 15.81
C ILE A 122 -6.40 6.80 15.18
N HIS A 123 -5.27 6.10 15.30
CA HIS A 123 -4.04 6.36 14.56
C HIS A 123 -3.93 5.31 13.43
N PRO A 124 -4.31 5.64 12.18
CA PRO A 124 -4.11 4.73 11.07
C PRO A 124 -2.64 4.73 10.63
N ILE A 125 -2.02 3.55 10.61
CA ILE A 125 -0.59 3.37 10.34
C ILE A 125 -0.42 2.36 9.21
N LEU A 126 0.36 2.71 8.19
CA LEU A 126 0.69 1.78 7.11
C LEU A 126 1.50 0.61 7.67
N ALA A 127 0.90 -0.58 7.64
CA ALA A 127 1.46 -1.81 8.21
C ALA A 127 2.00 -2.76 7.15
N ALA A 128 1.38 -2.80 5.97
CA ALA A 128 1.78 -3.68 4.90
C ALA A 128 1.40 -3.13 3.52
N TYR A 129 2.22 -3.47 2.53
CA TYR A 129 1.91 -3.28 1.12
C TYR A 129 1.98 -4.64 0.42
N ILE A 130 0.85 -5.14 -0.07
CA ILE A 130 0.73 -6.41 -0.78
C ILE A 130 0.97 -6.16 -2.26
N ALA A 131 2.05 -6.73 -2.79
CA ALA A 131 2.41 -6.65 -4.20
C ALA A 131 3.20 -7.88 -4.65
N ASP A 132 3.25 -8.12 -5.96
CA ASP A 132 4.15 -9.10 -6.59
C ASP A 132 5.61 -8.61 -6.55
N HIS A 133 6.56 -9.44 -7.00
CA HIS A 133 7.99 -9.12 -6.91
C HIS A 133 8.39 -7.84 -7.69
N PRO A 134 8.01 -7.65 -8.97
CA PRO A 134 8.32 -6.42 -9.69
C PRO A 134 7.78 -5.17 -8.99
N LYS A 135 6.54 -5.22 -8.47
CA LYS A 135 5.97 -4.09 -7.73
C LYS A 135 6.62 -3.89 -6.36
N GLN A 136 7.04 -4.95 -5.66
CA GLN A 136 7.83 -4.81 -4.43
C GLN A 136 9.15 -4.09 -4.71
N CYS A 137 9.82 -4.43 -5.81
CA CYS A 137 11.04 -3.77 -6.26
C CYS A 137 10.80 -2.28 -6.55
N LEU A 138 9.72 -1.96 -7.28
CA LEU A 138 9.28 -0.58 -7.52
C LEU A 138 9.03 0.18 -6.21
N VAL A 139 8.23 -0.37 -5.30
CA VAL A 139 7.86 0.27 -4.02
C VAL A 139 9.07 0.53 -3.14
N THR A 140 10.07 -0.35 -3.19
CA THR A 140 11.28 -0.27 -2.34
C THR A 140 12.46 0.41 -3.04
N CYS A 141 12.29 0.89 -4.28
CA CYS A 141 13.38 1.42 -5.12
C CYS A 141 14.54 0.42 -5.33
N VAL A 142 14.24 -0.88 -5.33
CA VAL A 142 15.22 -1.96 -5.55
C VAL A 142 15.18 -2.40 -7.01
N LYS A 143 16.32 -2.76 -7.59
CA LYS A 143 16.36 -3.31 -8.96
C LYS A 143 15.71 -4.70 -8.99
N GLU A 144 14.98 -5.03 -10.06
CA GLU A 144 14.19 -6.28 -10.14
C GLU A 144 15.00 -7.58 -9.98
N ASN A 145 16.30 -7.54 -10.25
CA ASN A 145 17.22 -8.66 -10.07
C ASN A 145 17.75 -8.83 -8.63
N PHE A 146 17.24 -8.05 -7.67
CA PHE A 146 17.56 -8.14 -6.26
C PHE A 146 16.32 -8.48 -5.43
N CYS A 147 16.57 -8.99 -4.23
CA CYS A 147 15.54 -9.27 -3.24
C CYS A 147 15.19 -7.98 -2.45
N PRO A 148 13.95 -7.46 -2.50
CA PRO A 148 13.57 -6.25 -1.76
C PRO A 148 13.43 -6.47 -0.24
N LYS A 149 13.67 -7.70 0.24
CA LYS A 149 13.49 -8.12 1.63
C LYS A 149 14.77 -8.65 2.29
N CYS A 150 15.79 -8.99 1.51
CA CYS A 150 16.96 -9.70 1.97
C CYS A 150 18.24 -9.09 1.41
N HIS A 151 19.34 -9.26 2.14
CA HIS A 151 20.65 -8.70 1.77
C HIS A 151 21.46 -9.61 0.83
N ILE A 152 20.80 -10.57 0.18
CA ILE A 152 21.44 -11.59 -0.66
C ILE A 152 21.79 -10.99 -2.03
N GLY A 153 22.98 -11.33 -2.54
CA GLY A 153 23.46 -10.86 -3.84
C GLY A 153 22.68 -11.45 -5.03
N PRO A 154 22.70 -10.81 -6.21
CA PRO A 154 22.09 -11.36 -7.42
C PRO A 154 22.73 -12.70 -7.79
N GLY A 155 21.92 -13.75 -7.91
CA GLY A 155 22.41 -15.10 -8.28
C GLY A 155 22.77 -16.00 -7.11
N GLU A 156 22.66 -15.51 -5.87
CA GLU A 156 22.79 -16.32 -4.66
C GLU A 156 21.41 -16.79 -4.19
N HIS A 157 21.31 -18.06 -3.78
CA HIS A 157 20.08 -18.63 -3.19
C HIS A 157 20.20 -18.64 -1.67
N GLY A 158 19.14 -18.20 -0.98
CA GLY A 158 18.99 -18.27 0.48
C GLY A 158 18.21 -19.48 0.95
#